data_AF-A0AAW4PLM2-F1
#
_entry.id   AF-A0AAW4PLM2-F1
#
_cell.length_a   1.000
_cell.length_b   1.000
_cell.length_c   1.000
_cell.angle_alpha   90.00
_cell.angle_beta   90.00
_cell.angle_gamma   90.00
#
_symmetry.space_group_name_H-M   'P 1'
#
loop_
_entity.id
_entity.type
_entity.pdbx_description
1 polymer ?
#
loop_
_entity_poly.entity_id
_entity_poly.type
_entity_poly.pdbx_seq_one_letter_code
_entity_poly.pdbx_strand_id
1 'polypeptide(L)'
;MTDSPLSAFSSDSTDLTPNAESVARCATITPTPVRQGVSWSDPDNDWGLTTRRPYSSIHTSGGRAHRQQTRWIVDGDVGAYVEQYGTDEVRSIPSTYGEFGSVETDVTFVDGLGAQYGYGFDGSVIEKALRVLTGGGRYSASKYSLIPCGRQPWILTGPEGTLLCSCAPVDRATEGRLTTEVETDTSTIAVEEQNQRVLDGVHQFIWLIEDSLGGRITEVEYKRSRGETQHVFVDDEADEQWAISAGDLAQLASLTTDPSSIQGSVGRGIQPPRGGETIVVEWDGPEHPVGYLEDGDIIAGYEFHWETPVGALEDVATVRTYRLTQSYGTWTVEYRTDRIATVVP
;
A
#
# COMPACT_ATOMS: atom_id res chain seq x y z
N MET A 1 -43.59 35.02 -10.28
CA MET A 1 -43.13 33.77 -9.65
C MET A 1 -43.66 32.63 -10.49
N THR A 2 -42.80 32.03 -11.29
CA THR A 2 -43.08 30.84 -12.10
C THR A 2 -41.80 30.01 -12.06
N ASP A 3 -41.81 29.00 -11.20
CA ASP A 3 -40.81 27.94 -11.14
C ASP A 3 -40.78 27.24 -12.49
N SER A 4 -39.61 27.27 -13.14
CA SER A 4 -39.33 26.38 -14.26
C SER A 4 -38.78 25.08 -13.69
N PRO A 5 -39.37 23.92 -13.98
CA PRO A 5 -38.91 22.65 -13.46
C PRO A 5 -37.54 22.30 -14.06
N LEU A 6 -36.70 21.68 -13.23
CA LEU A 6 -35.33 21.18 -13.50
C LEU A 6 -35.22 20.14 -14.65
N SER A 7 -36.25 19.99 -15.49
CA SER A 7 -36.31 19.00 -16.58
C SER A 7 -35.64 19.46 -17.88
N ALA A 8 -34.88 20.56 -17.88
CA ALA A 8 -34.24 21.10 -19.08
C ALA A 8 -32.78 20.64 -19.29
N PHE A 9 -32.23 19.81 -18.40
CA PHE A 9 -30.92 19.17 -18.59
C PHE A 9 -31.07 17.71 -19.03
N SER A 10 -31.75 17.50 -20.16
CA SER A 10 -31.55 16.29 -20.95
C SER A 10 -30.61 16.67 -22.07
N SER A 11 -29.30 16.45 -21.84
CA SER A 11 -28.34 16.37 -22.93
C SER A 11 -28.08 14.90 -23.22
N ASP A 12 -28.67 14.42 -24.31
CA ASP A 12 -28.28 13.19 -25.00
C ASP A 12 -26.86 13.35 -25.56
N SER A 13 -25.84 13.26 -24.69
CA SER A 13 -24.42 13.26 -25.06
C SER A 13 -23.76 12.05 -24.41
N THR A 14 -23.66 10.98 -25.19
CA THR A 14 -22.73 9.86 -24.99
C THR A 14 -21.30 10.38 -24.79
N ASP A 15 -20.61 9.90 -23.75
CA ASP A 15 -19.19 10.14 -23.39
C ASP A 15 -18.73 11.60 -23.22
N LEU A 16 -19.01 12.16 -22.04
CA LEU A 16 -18.26 13.31 -21.52
C LEU A 16 -17.18 12.80 -20.55
N THR A 17 -16.11 12.19 -21.08
CA THR A 17 -14.88 12.08 -20.29
C THR A 17 -14.37 13.50 -20.05
N PRO A 18 -14.33 13.99 -18.79
CA PRO A 18 -13.93 15.36 -18.52
C PRO A 18 -12.48 15.59 -18.98
N ASN A 19 -12.26 16.61 -19.79
CA ASN A 19 -10.91 16.96 -20.24
C ASN A 19 -10.08 17.56 -19.09
N ALA A 20 -8.75 17.55 -19.24
CA ALA A 20 -7.80 18.00 -18.21
C ALA A 20 -8.10 19.40 -17.66
N GLU A 21 -8.44 20.34 -18.53
CA GLU A 21 -8.80 21.71 -18.15
C GLU A 21 -10.05 21.76 -17.28
N SER A 22 -11.10 20.98 -17.61
CA SER A 22 -12.33 20.94 -16.81
C SER A 22 -12.08 20.35 -15.43
N VAL A 23 -11.26 19.30 -15.34
CA VAL A 23 -10.84 18.73 -14.05
C VAL A 23 -10.03 19.75 -13.25
N ALA A 24 -9.10 20.46 -13.88
CA ALA A 24 -8.25 21.47 -13.26
C ALA A 24 -9.04 22.69 -12.74
N ARG A 25 -10.10 23.11 -13.44
CA ARG A 25 -11.01 24.18 -12.97
C ARG A 25 -11.77 23.80 -11.70
N CYS A 26 -11.94 22.50 -11.45
CA CYS A 26 -12.55 21.96 -10.23
C CYS A 26 -11.51 21.62 -9.15
N ALA A 27 -10.23 21.96 -9.35
CA ALA A 27 -9.17 21.64 -8.39
C ALA A 27 -9.44 22.28 -7.03
N THR A 28 -9.29 21.49 -5.97
CA THR A 28 -9.47 21.99 -4.60
C THR A 28 -8.24 22.80 -4.19
N ILE A 29 -8.44 24.09 -3.90
CA ILE A 29 -7.39 24.96 -3.35
C ILE A 29 -7.67 25.18 -1.88
N THR A 30 -6.72 24.79 -1.03
CA THR A 30 -6.81 24.86 0.42
C THR A 30 -5.54 25.44 1.01
N PRO A 31 -5.58 26.04 2.21
CA PRO A 31 -4.38 26.31 2.98
C PRO A 31 -3.58 25.03 3.21
N THR A 32 -2.27 25.14 3.34
CA THR A 32 -1.41 23.98 3.66
C THR A 32 -1.86 23.30 4.96
N PRO A 33 -1.94 21.95 4.99
CA PRO A 33 -2.40 21.24 6.16
C PRO A 33 -1.39 21.33 7.31
N VAL A 34 -1.91 21.40 8.53
CA VAL A 34 -1.11 21.30 9.76
C VAL A 34 -0.86 19.83 10.05
N ARG A 35 0.39 19.37 9.97
CA ARG A 35 0.78 17.98 10.21
C ARG A 35 2.02 17.89 11.09
N GLN A 36 2.06 16.89 11.95
CA GLN A 36 3.19 16.64 12.84
C GLN A 36 4.46 16.42 12.00
N GLY A 37 5.55 17.11 12.35
CA GLY A 37 6.83 16.99 11.67
C GLY A 37 6.92 17.63 10.28
N VAL A 38 5.86 18.28 9.78
CA VAL A 38 5.87 18.99 8.49
C VAL A 38 5.68 20.49 8.73
N SER A 39 6.63 21.28 8.25
CA SER A 39 6.53 22.74 8.21
C SER A 39 6.60 23.22 6.77
N TRP A 40 5.78 24.21 6.43
CA TRP A 40 5.68 24.75 5.08
C TRP A 40 6.42 26.09 4.99
N SER A 41 7.03 26.36 3.84
CA SER A 41 7.69 27.61 3.54
C SER A 41 6.69 28.76 3.45
N ASP A 42 7.23 29.96 3.37
CA ASP A 42 6.48 31.11 2.87
C ASP A 42 5.98 30.85 1.44
N PRO A 43 4.87 31.47 1.03
CA PRO A 43 4.34 31.36 -0.32
C PRO A 43 5.35 31.82 -1.38
N ASP A 44 5.44 31.07 -2.46
CA ASP A 44 6.23 31.37 -3.65
C ASP A 44 5.30 31.41 -4.87
N ASN A 45 5.60 32.27 -5.84
CA ASN A 45 4.78 32.46 -7.04
C ASN A 45 5.51 31.93 -8.26
N ASP A 46 4.99 30.87 -8.86
CA ASP A 46 5.52 30.28 -10.09
C ASP A 46 4.37 30.01 -11.07
N TRP A 47 4.55 30.37 -12.35
CA TRP A 47 3.58 30.12 -13.44
C TRP A 47 2.13 30.57 -13.17
N GLY A 48 1.94 31.65 -12.42
CA GLY A 48 0.61 32.16 -12.07
C GLY A 48 -0.07 31.42 -10.91
N LEU A 49 0.63 30.47 -10.27
CA LEU A 49 0.19 29.77 -9.08
C LEU A 49 0.97 30.23 -7.86
N THR A 50 0.28 30.43 -6.74
CA THR A 50 0.91 30.61 -5.44
C THR A 50 1.03 29.26 -4.76
N THR A 51 2.26 28.85 -4.43
CA THR A 51 2.53 27.55 -3.83
C THR A 51 3.34 27.65 -2.55
N ARG A 52 3.29 26.61 -1.72
CA ARG A 52 4.16 26.44 -0.56
C ARG A 52 4.94 25.13 -0.69
N ARG A 53 6.25 25.22 -0.49
CA ARG A 53 7.14 24.06 -0.44
C ARG A 53 7.24 23.57 0.99
N PRO A 54 7.45 22.28 1.26
CA PRO A 54 7.81 21.88 2.60
C PRO A 54 9.24 22.39 2.90
N TYR A 55 9.46 22.87 4.13
CA TYR A 55 10.72 23.50 4.55
C TYR A 55 11.89 22.52 4.48
N SER A 56 11.60 21.27 4.84
CA SER A 56 12.44 20.10 4.64
C SER A 56 11.69 19.10 3.77
N SER A 57 12.33 17.98 3.45
CA SER A 57 11.63 16.84 2.87
C SER A 57 10.51 16.31 3.77
N ILE A 58 9.41 15.86 3.17
CA ILE A 58 8.38 15.12 3.90
C ILE A 58 8.73 13.64 3.84
N HIS A 59 8.80 12.99 5.00
CA HIS A 59 8.88 11.54 5.07
C HIS A 59 7.48 10.97 4.88
N THR A 60 7.30 10.18 3.83
CA THR A 60 6.10 9.41 3.59
C THR A 60 6.46 7.93 3.67
N SER A 61 5.49 7.05 3.89
CA SER A 61 5.71 5.61 3.76
C SER A 61 6.14 5.22 2.34
N GLY A 62 5.84 6.01 1.30
CA GLY A 62 6.33 5.85 -0.07
C GLY A 62 7.79 6.33 -0.29
N GLY A 63 8.45 6.80 0.76
CA GLY A 63 9.79 7.39 0.72
C GLY A 63 9.80 8.90 0.91
N ARG A 64 10.95 9.51 0.63
CA ARG A 64 11.21 10.92 0.93
C ARG A 64 10.75 11.80 -0.23
N ALA A 65 9.70 12.60 -0.01
CA ALA A 65 9.31 13.66 -0.93
C ALA A 65 10.20 14.88 -0.70
N HIS A 66 11.07 15.18 -1.66
CA HIS A 66 12.00 16.31 -1.54
C HIS A 66 11.26 17.64 -1.69
N ARG A 67 11.81 18.69 -1.07
CA ARG A 67 11.21 20.04 -1.04
C ARG A 67 10.84 20.64 -2.40
N GLN A 68 11.50 20.21 -3.47
CA GLN A 68 11.25 20.69 -4.83
C GLN A 68 10.27 19.80 -5.61
N GLN A 69 9.97 18.60 -5.12
CA GLN A 69 9.13 17.62 -5.84
C GLN A 69 7.64 17.90 -5.66
N THR A 70 7.20 18.29 -4.47
CA THR A 70 5.78 18.48 -4.15
C THR A 70 5.55 19.86 -3.57
N ARG A 71 4.74 20.68 -4.25
CA ARG A 71 4.39 22.04 -3.80
C ARG A 71 2.89 22.15 -3.62
N TRP A 72 2.45 22.59 -2.45
CA TRP A 72 1.03 22.77 -2.18
C TRP A 72 0.53 24.05 -2.84
N ILE A 73 -0.51 23.98 -3.68
CA ILE A 73 -1.11 25.16 -4.27
C ILE A 73 -2.06 25.79 -3.26
N VAL A 74 -1.83 27.06 -2.93
CA VAL A 74 -2.61 27.81 -1.93
C VAL A 74 -3.42 28.94 -2.54
N ASP A 75 -3.10 29.37 -3.77
CA ASP A 75 -3.86 30.36 -4.54
C ASP A 75 -3.47 30.30 -6.04
N GLY A 76 -4.24 30.96 -6.90
CA GLY A 76 -4.05 31.01 -8.35
C GLY A 76 -5.03 30.15 -9.15
N ASP A 77 -5.07 30.36 -10.47
CA ASP A 77 -5.99 29.67 -11.37
C ASP A 77 -5.35 28.40 -11.94
N VAL A 78 -5.67 27.26 -11.34
CA VAL A 78 -5.18 25.93 -11.78
C VAL A 78 -5.72 25.57 -13.16
N GLY A 79 -6.93 26.02 -13.50
CA GLY A 79 -7.52 25.81 -14.81
C GLY A 79 -6.73 26.53 -15.91
N ALA A 80 -6.43 27.82 -15.71
CA ALA A 80 -5.61 28.60 -16.64
C ALA A 80 -4.18 28.04 -16.77
N TYR A 81 -3.61 27.53 -15.67
CA TYR A 81 -2.32 26.85 -15.70
C TYR A 81 -2.36 25.60 -16.60
N VAL A 82 -3.37 24.75 -16.44
CA VAL A 82 -3.53 23.53 -17.24
C VAL A 82 -3.93 23.85 -18.68
N GLU A 83 -4.71 24.88 -18.95
CA GLU A 83 -4.98 25.35 -20.31
C GLU A 83 -3.68 25.76 -21.03
N GLN A 84 -2.76 26.40 -20.31
CA GLN A 84 -1.51 26.90 -20.89
C GLN A 84 -0.43 25.82 -21.05
N TYR A 85 -0.30 24.90 -20.10
CA TYR A 85 0.82 23.95 -20.02
C TYR A 85 0.41 22.47 -19.99
N GLY A 86 -0.87 22.19 -19.73
CA GLY A 86 -1.43 20.85 -19.65
C GLY A 86 -1.36 20.09 -20.96
N THR A 87 -1.39 18.77 -20.83
CA THR A 87 -1.81 17.87 -21.91
C THR A 87 -3.32 17.66 -21.83
N ASP A 88 -3.95 17.18 -22.91
CA ASP A 88 -5.37 16.80 -22.89
C ASP A 88 -5.64 15.53 -22.07
N GLU A 89 -4.60 14.90 -21.51
CA GLU A 89 -4.68 13.66 -20.73
C GLU A 89 -5.03 13.92 -19.26
N VAL A 90 -5.91 13.09 -18.72
CA VAL A 90 -6.13 12.94 -17.29
C VAL A 90 -5.84 11.50 -16.92
N ARG A 91 -4.92 11.30 -15.98
CA ARG A 91 -4.55 9.96 -15.52
C ARG A 91 -5.21 9.68 -14.17
N SER A 92 -5.84 8.52 -14.11
CA SER A 92 -6.30 7.96 -12.84
C SER A 92 -5.10 7.55 -12.00
N ILE A 93 -5.27 7.66 -10.69
CA ILE A 93 -4.31 7.13 -9.74
C ILE A 93 -4.62 5.64 -9.54
N PRO A 94 -3.58 4.78 -9.41
CA PRO A 94 -3.77 3.40 -9.03
C PRO A 94 -4.66 3.28 -7.81
N SER A 95 -5.37 2.16 -7.74
CA SER A 95 -6.19 1.89 -6.59
C SER A 95 -5.23 1.65 -5.41
N THR A 96 -4.30 0.69 -5.47
CA THR A 96 -3.45 0.37 -4.32
C THR A 96 -2.11 1.11 -4.32
N TYR A 97 -1.52 1.27 -3.13
CA TYR A 97 -0.13 1.73 -3.04
C TYR A 97 0.88 0.72 -3.63
N GLY A 98 0.54 -0.57 -3.65
CA GLY A 98 1.36 -1.62 -4.27
C GLY A 98 1.35 -1.58 -5.80
N GLU A 99 0.31 -0.99 -6.40
CA GLU A 99 0.17 -0.85 -7.86
C GLU A 99 0.95 0.31 -8.45
N PHE A 100 1.58 1.19 -7.66
CA PHE A 100 2.41 2.25 -8.25
C PHE A 100 3.59 1.70 -9.04
N GLY A 101 4.06 0.48 -8.75
CA GLY A 101 5.08 -0.18 -9.56
C GLY A 101 4.64 -0.52 -11.00
N SER A 102 3.34 -0.57 -11.28
CA SER A 102 2.80 -0.83 -12.62
C SER A 102 2.46 0.44 -13.41
N VAL A 103 2.57 1.62 -12.80
CA VAL A 103 2.35 2.88 -13.50
C VAL A 103 3.48 3.11 -14.50
N GLU A 104 3.11 3.21 -15.76
CA GLU A 104 4.05 3.49 -16.84
C GLU A 104 4.76 4.84 -16.61
N THR A 105 6.06 4.83 -16.86
CA THR A 105 6.89 6.03 -16.79
C THR A 105 6.49 7.01 -17.90
N ASP A 106 6.07 8.21 -17.50
CA ASP A 106 5.88 9.32 -18.41
C ASP A 106 7.17 10.11 -18.56
N VAL A 107 7.66 10.20 -19.80
CA VAL A 107 8.79 11.07 -20.14
C VAL A 107 8.26 12.34 -20.76
N THR A 108 8.20 13.41 -19.98
CA THR A 108 7.56 14.64 -20.41
C THR A 108 8.49 15.56 -21.21
N PHE A 109 9.80 15.52 -20.94
CA PHE A 109 10.82 16.05 -21.86
C PHE A 109 12.17 15.38 -21.65
N VAL A 110 13.09 15.57 -22.59
CA VAL A 110 14.46 15.05 -22.45
C VAL A 110 15.44 16.19 -22.60
N ASP A 111 16.33 16.29 -21.62
CA ASP A 111 17.46 17.21 -21.70
C ASP A 111 18.52 16.63 -22.66
N GLY A 112 19.11 17.48 -23.50
CA GLY A 112 20.01 17.08 -24.60
C GLY A 112 21.30 16.39 -24.14
N LEU A 113 21.56 16.33 -22.84
CA LEU A 113 22.70 15.67 -22.22
C LEU A 113 22.45 14.18 -21.88
N GLY A 114 21.19 13.73 -21.85
CA GLY A 114 20.80 12.37 -21.47
C GLY A 114 20.14 11.62 -22.62
N ALA A 115 20.89 10.90 -23.45
CA ALA A 115 20.30 10.12 -24.54
C ALA A 115 19.46 8.91 -24.04
N GLN A 116 19.69 8.46 -22.80
CA GLN A 116 19.08 7.26 -22.21
C GLN A 116 18.05 7.55 -21.09
N TYR A 117 17.96 8.78 -20.60
CA TYR A 117 17.05 9.19 -19.52
C TYR A 117 16.34 10.50 -19.86
N GLY A 118 15.18 10.74 -19.26
CA GLY A 118 14.39 11.95 -19.44
C GLY A 118 13.90 12.54 -18.12
N TYR A 119 13.09 13.58 -18.21
CA TYR A 119 12.40 14.19 -17.07
C TYR A 119 10.90 14.01 -17.25
N GLY A 120 10.25 13.55 -16.18
CA GLY A 120 8.81 13.39 -16.14
C GLY A 120 8.39 12.80 -14.80
N PHE A 121 7.58 11.74 -14.81
CA PHE A 121 7.18 11.06 -13.58
C PHE A 121 7.05 9.55 -13.82
N ASP A 122 7.29 8.80 -12.76
CA ASP A 122 6.99 7.38 -12.66
C ASP A 122 6.03 7.16 -11.48
N GLY A 123 5.57 5.93 -11.31
CA GLY A 123 4.69 5.59 -10.20
C GLY A 123 5.28 5.89 -8.82
N SER A 124 6.60 5.82 -8.63
CA SER A 124 7.22 6.14 -7.33
C SER A 124 7.07 7.62 -6.97
N VAL A 125 7.23 8.52 -7.95
CA VAL A 125 7.05 9.95 -7.73
C VAL A 125 5.56 10.28 -7.50
N ILE A 126 4.66 9.62 -8.23
CA ILE A 126 3.21 9.78 -8.02
C ILE A 126 2.80 9.31 -6.63
N GLU A 127 3.27 8.14 -6.19
CA GLU A 127 2.98 7.58 -4.86
C GLU A 127 3.36 8.58 -3.76
N LYS A 128 4.57 9.14 -3.84
CA LYS A 128 5.06 10.13 -2.87
C LYS A 128 4.22 11.40 -2.87
N ALA A 129 3.89 11.93 -4.05
CA ALA A 129 3.06 13.12 -4.17
C ALA A 129 1.68 12.90 -3.59
N LEU A 130 1.06 11.77 -3.88
CA LEU A 130 -0.24 11.42 -3.35
C LEU A 130 -0.24 11.27 -1.84
N ARG A 131 0.79 10.60 -1.27
CA ARG A 131 0.95 10.52 0.19
C ARG A 131 1.18 11.89 0.82
N VAL A 132 1.86 12.82 0.13
CA VAL A 132 1.94 14.22 0.58
C VAL A 132 0.56 14.88 0.51
N LEU A 133 -0.28 14.60 -0.48
CA LEU A 133 -1.60 15.20 -0.58
C LEU A 133 -2.55 14.66 0.50
N THR A 134 -2.64 13.34 0.64
CA THR A 134 -3.54 12.63 1.57
C THR A 134 -3.03 12.59 3.02
N GLY A 135 -1.75 12.90 3.23
CA GLY A 135 -1.09 12.69 4.53
C GLY A 135 -0.76 11.23 4.82
N GLY A 136 -0.73 10.38 3.78
CA GLY A 136 -0.51 8.95 3.90
C GLY A 136 -1.74 8.17 4.37
N GLY A 137 -2.87 8.85 4.61
CA GLY A 137 -4.12 8.26 5.04
C GLY A 137 -4.91 7.58 3.92
N ARG A 138 -6.09 7.07 4.28
CA ARG A 138 -7.05 6.48 3.34
C ARG A 138 -7.52 7.51 2.34
N TYR A 139 -7.69 7.07 1.10
CA TYR A 139 -8.22 7.88 0.02
C TYR A 139 -9.01 7.02 -0.96
N SER A 140 -9.91 7.65 -1.73
CA SER A 140 -10.59 6.99 -2.83
C SER A 140 -9.91 7.42 -4.13
N ALA A 141 -9.19 6.50 -4.81
CA ALA A 141 -8.41 6.82 -6.00
C ALA A 141 -9.22 7.56 -7.09
N SER A 142 -10.50 7.21 -7.25
CA SER A 142 -11.44 7.87 -8.17
C SER A 142 -11.70 9.35 -7.89
N LYS A 143 -11.32 9.86 -6.71
CA LYS A 143 -11.43 11.28 -6.36
C LYS A 143 -10.16 12.07 -6.68
N TYR A 144 -9.11 11.41 -7.14
CA TYR A 144 -7.85 12.05 -7.48
C TYR A 144 -7.62 12.00 -8.97
N SER A 145 -6.97 13.04 -9.47
CA SER A 145 -6.62 13.14 -10.88
C SER A 145 -5.22 13.67 -11.01
N LEU A 146 -4.44 12.99 -11.85
CA LEU A 146 -3.13 13.44 -12.28
C LEU A 146 -3.24 14.06 -13.67
N ILE A 147 -2.69 15.25 -13.83
CA ILE A 147 -2.72 15.97 -15.10
C ILE A 147 -1.27 16.26 -15.51
N PRO A 148 -0.75 15.60 -16.57
CA PRO A 148 0.57 15.91 -17.12
C PRO A 148 0.59 17.31 -17.75
N CYS A 149 1.69 18.06 -17.56
CA CYS A 149 1.83 19.43 -18.05
C CYS A 149 3.08 19.65 -18.93
N GLY A 150 3.37 18.69 -19.82
CA GLY A 150 4.43 18.86 -20.81
C GLY A 150 5.80 19.13 -20.18
N ARG A 151 6.43 20.27 -20.51
CA ARG A 151 7.76 20.61 -19.95
C ARG A 151 7.67 21.19 -18.54
N GLN A 152 6.46 21.42 -18.03
CA GLN A 152 6.18 22.05 -16.76
C GLN A 152 5.75 21.01 -15.71
N PRO A 153 5.82 21.38 -14.41
CA PRO A 153 5.35 20.52 -13.32
C PRO A 153 3.92 20.02 -13.54
N TRP A 154 3.68 18.73 -13.32
CA TRP A 154 2.35 18.12 -13.44
C TRP A 154 1.50 18.42 -12.20
N ILE A 155 0.18 18.28 -12.34
CA ILE A 155 -0.79 18.56 -11.27
C ILE A 155 -1.30 17.25 -10.68
N LEU A 156 -1.40 17.21 -9.34
CA LEU A 156 -2.17 16.20 -8.63
C LEU A 156 -3.26 16.89 -7.84
N THR A 157 -4.52 16.63 -8.15
CA THR A 157 -5.65 17.25 -7.45
C THR A 157 -6.57 16.21 -6.84
N GLY A 158 -7.19 16.57 -5.71
CA GLY A 158 -8.18 15.75 -5.01
C GLY A 158 -8.91 16.54 -3.92
N PRO A 159 -9.69 15.88 -3.06
CA PRO A 159 -10.50 16.54 -2.04
C PRO A 159 -9.71 17.28 -0.96
N GLU A 160 -8.48 16.84 -0.65
CA GLU A 160 -7.65 17.44 0.40
C GLU A 160 -6.97 18.73 -0.08
N GLY A 161 -6.77 18.86 -1.38
CA GLY A 161 -6.08 19.98 -1.98
C GLY A 161 -5.49 19.64 -3.34
N THR A 162 -4.56 20.49 -3.80
CA THR A 162 -3.89 20.34 -5.08
C THR A 162 -2.39 20.56 -4.93
N LEU A 163 -1.61 19.68 -5.56
CA LEU A 163 -0.15 19.79 -5.62
C LEU A 163 0.32 20.14 -7.03
N LEU A 164 1.35 20.97 -7.08
CA LEU A 164 2.18 21.23 -8.24
C LEU A 164 3.48 20.43 -8.11
N CYS A 165 3.63 19.40 -8.95
CA CYS A 165 4.67 18.38 -8.81
C CYS A 165 5.74 18.48 -9.89
N SER A 166 6.98 18.73 -9.49
CA SER A 166 8.09 18.91 -10.43
C SER A 166 8.47 17.60 -11.12
N CYS A 167 8.89 17.69 -12.37
CA CYS A 167 9.46 16.55 -13.10
C CYS A 167 10.71 16.02 -12.39
N ALA A 168 10.85 14.70 -12.33
CA ALA A 168 12.02 14.00 -11.82
C ALA A 168 12.75 13.26 -12.95
N PRO A 169 14.06 12.97 -12.81
CA PRO A 169 14.75 12.07 -13.72
C PRO A 169 14.08 10.70 -13.73
N VAL A 170 13.78 10.19 -14.92
CA VAL A 170 13.15 8.88 -15.15
C VAL A 170 13.78 8.19 -16.36
N ASP A 171 13.81 6.86 -16.34
CA ASP A 171 14.32 6.07 -17.46
C ASP A 171 13.39 6.18 -18.67
N ARG A 172 13.98 6.31 -19.88
CA ARG A 172 13.18 6.30 -21.11
C ARG A 172 12.64 4.89 -21.35
N ALA A 173 11.32 4.76 -21.53
CA ALA A 173 10.71 3.50 -21.94
C ALA A 173 11.37 2.98 -23.22
N THR A 174 11.72 1.69 -23.24
CA THR A 174 12.55 1.08 -24.27
C THR A 174 11.85 0.91 -25.61
N GLU A 175 10.51 0.99 -25.65
CA GLU A 175 9.70 0.80 -26.86
C GLU A 175 8.49 1.76 -26.89
N GLY A 176 8.19 2.30 -28.07
CA GLY A 176 7.03 3.16 -28.28
C GLY A 176 5.81 2.37 -28.74
N ARG A 177 4.74 2.35 -27.93
CA ARG A 177 3.34 2.40 -28.40
C ARG A 177 2.30 2.35 -27.28
N LEU A 178 1.22 3.10 -27.53
CA LEU A 178 -0.15 3.07 -27.01
C LEU A 178 -0.31 2.82 -25.49
N THR A 179 -0.56 3.93 -24.81
CA THR A 179 -1.19 3.97 -23.47
C THR A 179 -2.39 3.04 -23.44
N THR A 180 -2.35 2.05 -22.54
CA THR A 180 -3.49 1.17 -22.31
C THR A 180 -4.44 1.86 -21.36
N GLU A 181 -5.72 1.93 -21.71
CA GLU A 181 -6.76 2.51 -20.87
C GLU A 181 -6.92 1.64 -19.61
N VAL A 182 -6.69 2.24 -18.44
CA VAL A 182 -6.79 1.55 -17.15
C VAL A 182 -8.26 1.47 -16.75
N GLU A 183 -8.79 0.26 -16.64
CA GLU A 183 -10.13 0.02 -16.11
C GLU A 183 -10.19 0.42 -14.63
N THR A 184 -11.16 1.27 -14.28
CA THR A 184 -11.36 1.75 -12.92
C THR A 184 -12.11 0.71 -12.11
N ASP A 185 -11.40 0.01 -11.23
CA ASP A 185 -12.06 -0.78 -10.21
C ASP A 185 -12.50 0.14 -9.05
N THR A 186 -13.77 0.05 -8.68
CA THR A 186 -14.42 0.89 -7.64
C THR A 186 -14.02 0.53 -6.20
N SER A 187 -13.00 -0.30 -6.02
CA SER A 187 -12.62 -0.85 -4.72
C SER A 187 -11.88 0.19 -3.86
N THR A 188 -12.22 0.23 -2.57
CA THR A 188 -11.62 1.12 -1.56
C THR A 188 -10.32 0.53 -1.06
N ILE A 189 -9.29 1.36 -0.89
CA ILE A 189 -7.93 0.89 -0.75
C ILE A 189 -7.49 1.00 0.70
N ALA A 190 -7.08 -0.14 1.26
CA ALA A 190 -6.55 -0.22 2.61
C ALA A 190 -5.03 0.05 2.60
N VAL A 191 -4.60 0.97 3.45
CA VAL A 191 -3.19 1.18 3.83
C VAL A 191 -2.71 -0.10 4.55
N GLU A 192 -1.49 -0.59 4.32
CA GLU A 192 -1.00 -1.87 4.89
C GLU A 192 -1.13 -1.90 6.43
N GLU A 193 -0.79 -0.80 7.08
CA GLU A 193 -0.87 -0.58 8.54
C GLU A 193 -2.32 -0.51 9.05
N GLN A 194 -3.30 -0.40 8.15
CA GLN A 194 -4.73 -0.37 8.44
C GLN A 194 -5.48 -1.52 7.77
N ASN A 195 -4.75 -2.47 7.17
CA ASN A 195 -5.33 -3.73 6.74
C ASN A 195 -5.76 -4.46 8.00
N GLN A 196 -7.03 -4.86 8.07
CA GLN A 196 -7.56 -5.52 9.26
C GLN A 196 -6.72 -6.76 9.62
N ARG A 197 -6.22 -7.52 8.63
CA ARG A 197 -5.31 -8.65 8.89
C ARG A 197 -3.98 -8.21 9.49
N VAL A 198 -3.41 -7.09 9.05
CA VAL A 198 -2.18 -6.58 9.64
C VAL A 198 -2.44 -6.08 11.06
N LEU A 199 -3.55 -5.38 11.31
CA LEU A 199 -3.95 -4.92 12.64
C LEU A 199 -4.23 -6.09 13.60
N ASP A 200 -4.94 -7.11 13.14
CA ASP A 200 -5.19 -8.33 13.91
C ASP A 200 -3.84 -9.03 14.22
N GLY A 201 -2.93 -9.03 13.25
CA GLY A 201 -1.56 -9.53 13.39
C GLY A 201 -0.71 -8.73 14.37
N VAL A 202 -0.87 -7.39 14.38
CA VAL A 202 -0.25 -6.48 15.35
C VAL A 202 -0.70 -6.82 16.76
N HIS A 203 -2.00 -7.02 16.97
CA HIS A 203 -2.53 -7.42 18.28
C HIS A 203 -1.97 -8.78 18.73
N GLN A 204 -1.90 -9.75 17.82
CA GLN A 204 -1.34 -11.06 18.11
C GLN A 204 0.16 -10.99 18.39
N PHE A 205 0.92 -10.19 17.65
CA PHE A 205 2.34 -9.97 17.87
C PHE A 205 2.60 -9.31 19.23
N ILE A 206 1.87 -8.24 19.57
CA ILE A 206 1.97 -7.59 20.89
C ILE A 206 1.73 -8.62 21.99
N TRP A 207 0.63 -9.36 21.92
CA TRP A 207 0.31 -10.38 22.93
C TRP A 207 1.43 -11.42 23.07
N LEU A 208 1.99 -11.93 21.97
CA LEU A 208 3.09 -12.89 22.00
C LEU A 208 4.37 -12.31 22.64
N ILE A 209 4.73 -11.07 22.33
CA ILE A 209 5.90 -10.43 22.92
C ILE A 209 5.69 -10.16 24.43
N GLU A 210 4.53 -9.63 24.82
CA GLU A 210 4.24 -9.32 26.22
C GLU A 210 4.10 -10.59 27.08
N ASP A 211 3.43 -11.63 26.58
CA ASP A 211 3.18 -12.87 27.31
C ASP A 211 4.43 -13.76 27.37
N SER A 212 5.14 -13.93 26.24
CA SER A 212 6.28 -14.85 26.15
C SER A 212 7.58 -14.21 26.61
N LEU A 213 7.86 -12.96 26.22
CA LEU A 213 9.13 -12.28 26.52
C LEU A 213 9.04 -11.33 27.71
N GLY A 214 7.82 -10.99 28.16
CA GLY A 214 7.62 -10.01 29.25
C GLY A 214 7.91 -8.57 28.84
N GLY A 215 7.98 -8.28 27.54
CA GLY A 215 8.13 -6.92 27.03
C GLY A 215 6.89 -6.07 27.33
N ARG A 216 7.03 -4.75 27.34
CA ARG A 216 5.93 -3.82 27.56
C ARG A 216 5.88 -2.80 26.44
N ILE A 217 5.07 -3.08 25.43
CA ILE A 217 5.04 -2.26 24.23
C ILE A 217 4.27 -0.97 24.52
N THR A 218 4.95 0.18 24.40
CA THR A 218 4.38 1.51 24.63
C THR A 218 4.06 2.23 23.33
N GLU A 219 4.84 1.98 22.27
CA GLU A 219 4.74 2.66 20.99
C GLU A 219 4.98 1.71 19.80
N VAL A 220 4.38 2.04 18.65
CA VAL A 220 4.65 1.38 17.36
C VAL A 220 5.09 2.43 16.35
N GLU A 221 6.34 2.33 15.90
CA GLU A 221 6.91 3.13 14.82
C GLU A 221 6.85 2.38 13.48
N TYR A 222 6.87 3.13 12.36
CA TYR A 222 6.88 2.54 11.01
C TYR A 222 8.14 2.96 10.26
N LYS A 223 8.90 1.98 9.76
CA LYS A 223 10.16 2.21 9.03
C LYS A 223 10.13 1.48 7.70
N ARG A 224 10.61 2.11 6.62
CA ARG A 224 10.88 1.40 5.36
C ARG A 224 12.31 0.88 5.32
N SER A 225 12.46 -0.41 5.12
CA SER A 225 13.75 -1.08 4.88
C SER A 225 13.67 -1.86 3.57
N ARG A 226 14.61 -1.61 2.64
CA ARG A 226 14.72 -2.32 1.35
C ARG A 226 13.44 -2.42 0.50
N GLY A 227 12.50 -1.49 0.65
CA GLY A 227 11.24 -1.45 -0.11
C GLY A 227 10.03 -2.01 0.63
N GLU A 228 10.22 -2.59 1.81
CA GLU A 228 9.16 -3.16 2.65
C GLU A 228 8.86 -2.28 3.86
N THR A 229 7.59 -2.23 4.25
CA THR A 229 7.12 -1.57 5.47
C THR A 229 7.38 -2.46 6.68
N GLN A 230 8.21 -2.00 7.61
CA GLN A 230 8.44 -2.64 8.91
C GLN A 230 7.69 -1.89 10.02
N HIS A 231 7.06 -2.68 10.89
CA HIS A 231 6.46 -2.24 12.14
C HIS A 231 7.49 -2.46 13.24
N VAL A 232 7.83 -1.39 13.96
CA VAL A 232 8.82 -1.42 15.05
C VAL A 232 8.11 -1.12 16.35
N PHE A 233 7.98 -2.14 17.18
CA PHE A 233 7.39 -2.07 18.51
C PHE A 233 8.47 -1.65 19.50
N VAL A 234 8.17 -0.67 20.35
CA VAL A 234 9.13 -0.06 21.28
C VAL A 234 8.66 -0.27 22.71
N ASP A 235 9.59 -0.69 23.56
CA ASP A 235 9.46 -0.63 25.03
C ASP A 235 10.40 0.46 25.55
N ASP A 236 9.80 1.61 25.88
CA ASP A 236 10.54 2.77 26.38
C ASP A 236 11.19 2.54 27.77
N GLU A 237 10.63 1.63 28.57
CA GLU A 237 11.14 1.34 29.92
C GLU A 237 12.40 0.45 29.84
N ALA A 238 12.41 -0.51 28.91
CA ALA A 238 13.51 -1.45 28.71
C ALA A 238 14.53 -1.04 27.64
N ASP A 239 14.25 0.00 26.84
CA ASP A 239 15.03 0.39 25.65
C ASP A 239 15.15 -0.77 24.64
N GLU A 240 14.08 -1.56 24.50
CA GLU A 240 13.99 -2.70 23.59
C GLU A 240 13.12 -2.38 22.37
N GLN A 241 13.46 -2.98 21.23
CA GLN A 241 12.73 -2.80 19.97
C GLN A 241 12.55 -4.13 19.24
N TRP A 242 11.35 -4.37 18.73
CA TRP A 242 11.02 -5.55 17.92
C TRP A 242 10.50 -5.09 16.56
N ALA A 243 11.22 -5.40 15.48
CA ALA A 243 10.83 -5.04 14.11
C ALA A 243 10.26 -6.25 13.37
N ILE A 244 9.14 -6.11 12.64
CA ILE A 244 8.51 -7.18 11.83
C ILE A 244 7.85 -6.61 10.57
N SER A 245 7.79 -7.38 9.49
CA SER A 245 7.19 -6.93 8.23
C SER A 245 5.65 -6.93 8.26
N ALA A 246 5.01 -6.12 7.42
CA ALA A 246 3.56 -6.16 7.26
C ALA A 246 3.05 -7.52 6.74
N GLY A 247 3.83 -8.21 5.90
CA GLY A 247 3.48 -9.53 5.37
C GLY A 247 3.46 -10.60 6.46
N ASP A 248 4.47 -10.59 7.34
CA ASP A 248 4.55 -11.50 8.48
C ASP A 248 3.41 -11.24 9.47
N LEU A 249 3.06 -9.98 9.74
CA LEU A 249 1.90 -9.63 10.58
C LEU A 249 0.60 -10.15 9.97
N ALA A 250 0.41 -9.97 8.66
CA ALA A 250 -0.77 -10.51 7.98
C ALA A 250 -0.83 -12.04 8.04
N GLN A 251 0.32 -12.72 7.99
CA GLN A 251 0.41 -14.17 8.18
C GLN A 251 -0.01 -14.55 9.59
N LEU A 252 0.50 -13.87 10.64
CA LEU A 252 0.12 -14.13 12.05
C LEU A 252 -1.39 -14.13 12.25
N ALA A 253 -2.07 -13.11 11.72
CA ALA A 253 -3.52 -12.97 11.86
C ALA A 253 -4.34 -14.10 11.24
N SER A 254 -3.76 -14.82 10.27
CA SER A 254 -4.42 -15.96 9.65
C SER A 254 -4.20 -17.28 10.39
N LEU A 255 -3.28 -17.29 11.37
CA LEU A 255 -2.91 -18.49 12.09
C LEU A 255 -3.97 -18.88 13.11
N THR A 256 -4.18 -20.19 13.22
CA THR A 256 -4.99 -20.76 14.28
C THR A 256 -4.18 -20.84 15.56
N THR A 257 -4.71 -20.31 16.67
CA THR A 257 -4.07 -20.41 18.00
C THR A 257 -4.56 -21.59 18.84
N ASP A 258 -5.71 -22.17 18.49
CA ASP A 258 -6.27 -23.36 19.12
C ASP A 258 -6.03 -24.61 18.25
N PRO A 259 -5.12 -25.52 18.66
CA PRO A 259 -4.84 -26.76 17.94
C PRO A 259 -6.07 -27.61 17.65
N SER A 260 -7.11 -27.54 18.51
CA SER A 260 -8.31 -28.36 18.36
C SER A 260 -9.17 -27.93 17.16
N SER A 261 -8.98 -26.71 16.65
CA SER A 261 -9.72 -26.18 15.49
C SER A 261 -9.10 -26.53 14.13
N ILE A 262 -7.89 -27.11 14.13
CA ILE A 262 -7.19 -27.59 12.92
C ILE A 262 -7.91 -28.83 12.37
N GLN A 263 -8.06 -28.92 11.04
CA GLN A 263 -8.60 -30.14 10.41
C GLN A 263 -7.67 -31.33 10.65
N GLY A 264 -8.22 -32.47 11.05
CA GLY A 264 -7.45 -33.66 11.46
C GLY A 264 -7.19 -33.75 12.97
N SER A 265 -7.63 -32.76 13.76
CA SER A 265 -7.72 -32.91 15.21
C SER A 265 -8.85 -33.88 15.59
N VAL A 266 -8.66 -34.61 16.70
CA VAL A 266 -9.46 -35.74 17.21
C VAL A 266 -10.95 -35.70 16.79
N GLY A 267 -11.35 -36.66 15.95
CA GLY A 267 -12.76 -36.92 15.60
C GLY A 267 -13.31 -36.10 14.42
N ARG A 268 -12.55 -35.16 13.85
CA ARG A 268 -12.89 -34.50 12.59
C ARG A 268 -12.09 -35.11 11.45
N GLY A 269 -12.76 -35.86 10.59
CA GLY A 269 -12.13 -36.39 9.40
C GLY A 269 -11.70 -35.28 8.43
N ILE A 270 -10.68 -35.56 7.62
CA ILE A 270 -10.09 -34.63 6.67
C ILE A 270 -10.67 -34.94 5.28
N GLN A 271 -11.16 -33.91 4.59
CA GLN A 271 -11.73 -34.07 3.26
C GLN A 271 -10.64 -33.88 2.19
N PRO A 272 -10.38 -34.87 1.31
CA PRO A 272 -9.43 -34.71 0.21
C PRO A 272 -9.89 -33.65 -0.79
N PRO A 273 -8.95 -32.87 -1.38
CA PRO A 273 -9.28 -31.74 -2.25
C PRO A 273 -9.91 -32.18 -3.58
N ARG A 274 -9.60 -33.39 -4.06
CA ARG A 274 -10.11 -33.93 -5.34
C ARG A 274 -11.46 -34.66 -5.22
N GLY A 275 -12.09 -34.62 -4.06
CA GLY A 275 -13.36 -35.31 -3.80
C GLY A 275 -13.16 -36.80 -3.59
N GLY A 276 -13.22 -37.24 -2.33
CA GLY A 276 -13.09 -38.64 -1.90
C GLY A 276 -13.77 -38.86 -0.56
N GLU A 277 -13.69 -40.07 0.00
CA GLU A 277 -14.16 -40.32 1.36
C GLU A 277 -13.33 -39.53 2.37
N THR A 278 -13.99 -39.01 3.40
CA THR A 278 -13.32 -38.32 4.50
C THR A 278 -12.40 -39.29 5.22
N ILE A 279 -11.12 -38.96 5.32
CA ILE A 279 -10.13 -39.79 6.01
C ILE A 279 -10.07 -39.43 7.49
N VAL A 280 -9.96 -40.43 8.36
CA VAL A 280 -9.73 -40.21 9.79
C VAL A 280 -8.26 -40.43 10.07
N VAL A 281 -7.61 -39.40 10.60
CA VAL A 281 -6.18 -39.41 10.95
C VAL A 281 -6.09 -39.19 12.46
N GLU A 282 -5.31 -40.03 13.14
CA GLU A 282 -4.93 -39.80 14.53
C GLU A 282 -3.65 -38.95 14.51
N TRP A 283 -3.82 -37.65 14.69
CA TRP A 283 -2.72 -36.72 14.91
C TRP A 283 -2.85 -36.17 16.33
N ASP A 284 -1.78 -36.33 17.13
CA ASP A 284 -1.74 -35.95 18.54
C ASP A 284 -1.72 -34.42 18.76
N GLY A 285 -1.69 -33.65 17.69
CA GLY A 285 -1.58 -32.20 17.71
C GLY A 285 -0.13 -31.70 17.66
N PRO A 286 0.06 -30.38 17.69
CA PRO A 286 1.38 -29.77 17.68
C PRO A 286 2.11 -29.99 19.02
N GLU A 287 3.44 -30.11 18.96
CA GLU A 287 4.29 -30.43 20.13
C GLU A 287 4.22 -29.38 21.25
N HIS A 288 4.07 -28.10 20.89
CA HIS A 288 4.10 -26.97 21.81
C HIS A 288 2.91 -26.03 21.59
N PRO A 289 2.30 -25.47 22.65
CA PRO A 289 1.20 -24.50 22.54
C PRO A 289 1.71 -23.13 22.04
N VAL A 290 0.79 -22.31 21.51
CA VAL A 290 1.07 -20.92 21.15
C VAL A 290 1.55 -20.13 22.38
N GLY A 291 2.56 -19.28 22.20
CA GLY A 291 3.23 -18.52 23.26
C GLY A 291 4.36 -19.29 23.95
N TYR A 292 4.56 -20.57 23.65
CA TYR A 292 5.71 -21.32 24.16
C TYR A 292 7.01 -20.83 23.52
N LEU A 293 8.05 -20.68 24.36
CA LEU A 293 9.40 -20.34 23.92
C LEU A 293 10.23 -21.60 23.71
N GLU A 294 10.67 -21.82 22.47
CA GLU A 294 11.54 -22.93 22.06
C GLU A 294 12.82 -22.34 21.46
N ASP A 295 13.96 -22.50 22.15
CA ASP A 295 15.27 -22.00 21.69
C ASP A 295 15.33 -20.50 21.32
N GLY A 296 14.45 -19.69 21.91
CA GLY A 296 14.35 -18.25 21.65
C GLY A 296 13.28 -17.87 20.62
N ASP A 297 12.69 -18.85 19.94
CA ASP A 297 11.57 -18.66 19.04
C ASP A 297 10.24 -18.81 19.79
N ILE A 298 9.23 -18.03 19.39
CA ILE A 298 7.89 -18.09 19.98
C ILE A 298 6.97 -18.88 19.06
N ILE A 299 6.29 -19.92 19.56
CA ILE A 299 5.25 -20.59 18.78
C ILE A 299 4.09 -19.62 18.55
N ALA A 300 3.81 -19.31 17.29
CA ALA A 300 2.90 -18.23 16.90
C ALA A 300 1.51 -18.71 16.48
N GLY A 301 1.40 -19.97 16.06
CA GLY A 301 0.15 -20.58 15.65
C GLY A 301 0.35 -21.73 14.67
N TYR A 302 -0.77 -22.21 14.11
CA TYR A 302 -0.79 -23.39 13.25
C TYR A 302 -1.68 -23.16 12.02
N GLU A 303 -1.43 -23.93 10.97
CA GLU A 303 -2.25 -23.94 9.76
C GLU A 303 -2.33 -25.37 9.19
N PHE A 304 -3.50 -25.79 8.73
CA PHE A 304 -3.66 -27.02 7.96
C PHE A 304 -3.54 -26.73 6.46
N HIS A 305 -2.81 -27.55 5.73
CA HIS A 305 -2.65 -27.40 4.28
C HIS A 305 -2.63 -28.74 3.54
N TRP A 306 -3.17 -28.76 2.32
CA TRP A 306 -3.00 -29.87 1.38
C TRP A 306 -1.86 -29.56 0.40
N GLU A 307 -0.86 -30.42 0.36
CA GLU A 307 0.24 -30.31 -0.60
C GLU A 307 0.07 -31.36 -1.71
N THR A 308 0.17 -30.93 -2.97
CA THR A 308 0.26 -31.85 -4.12
C THR A 308 1.66 -31.68 -4.74
N PRO A 309 2.63 -32.57 -4.44
CA PRO A 309 3.97 -32.47 -5.00
C PRO A 309 3.94 -32.53 -6.53
N VAL A 310 4.80 -31.76 -7.20
CA VAL A 310 4.87 -31.72 -8.66
C VAL A 310 5.20 -33.11 -9.21
N GLY A 311 4.28 -33.67 -10.00
CA GLY A 311 4.43 -35.00 -10.60
C GLY A 311 3.99 -36.17 -9.69
N ALA A 312 3.50 -35.89 -8.47
CA ALA A 312 2.89 -36.91 -7.62
C ALA A 312 1.40 -37.07 -7.94
N LEU A 313 0.91 -38.31 -7.88
CA LEU A 313 -0.53 -38.60 -7.90
C LEU A 313 -1.18 -38.38 -6.53
N GLU A 314 -0.36 -38.31 -5.48
CA GLU A 314 -0.77 -38.23 -4.08
C GLU A 314 -1.03 -36.78 -3.63
N ASP A 315 -2.08 -36.60 -2.83
CA ASP A 315 -2.32 -35.42 -2.03
C ASP A 315 -1.86 -35.69 -0.59
N VAL A 316 -1.06 -34.79 -0.03
CA VAL A 316 -0.48 -34.91 1.32
C VAL A 316 -1.15 -33.91 2.25
N ALA A 317 -1.79 -34.42 3.30
CA ALA A 317 -2.31 -33.59 4.38
C ALA A 317 -1.16 -33.20 5.30
N THR A 318 -1.02 -31.91 5.55
CA THR A 318 0.07 -31.34 6.35
C THR A 318 -0.47 -30.36 7.38
N VAL A 319 0.24 -30.26 8.50
CA VAL A 319 0.07 -29.18 9.46
C VAL A 319 1.37 -28.40 9.53
N ARG A 320 1.27 -27.08 9.46
CA ARG A 320 2.38 -26.14 9.61
C ARG A 320 2.32 -25.55 11.00
N THR A 321 3.41 -25.68 11.74
CA THR A 321 3.62 -24.98 13.01
C THR A 321 4.46 -23.75 12.73
N TYR A 322 3.89 -22.58 12.98
CA TYR A 322 4.52 -21.29 12.74
C TYR A 322 5.24 -20.79 13.99
N ARG A 323 6.42 -20.22 13.78
CA ARG A 323 7.30 -19.69 14.82
C ARG A 323 7.68 -18.25 14.48
N LEU A 324 7.69 -17.40 15.49
CA LEU A 324 8.31 -16.09 15.43
C LEU A 324 9.78 -16.27 15.78
N THR A 325 10.65 -15.99 14.80
CA THR A 325 12.09 -16.16 14.91
C THR A 325 12.77 -14.80 14.76
N GLN A 326 13.76 -14.52 15.60
CA GLN A 326 14.51 -13.28 15.53
C GLN A 326 15.83 -13.47 14.75
N SER A 327 16.00 -12.72 13.67
CA SER A 327 17.21 -12.70 12.86
C SER A 327 17.70 -11.26 12.64
N TYR A 328 18.94 -10.97 13.04
CA TYR A 328 19.57 -9.64 12.85
C TYR A 328 18.71 -8.46 13.34
N GLY A 329 17.94 -8.65 14.42
CA GLY A 329 17.08 -7.61 15.01
C GLY A 329 15.72 -7.45 14.31
N THR A 330 15.38 -8.29 13.33
CA THR A 330 14.06 -8.37 12.72
C THR A 330 13.42 -9.73 13.03
N TRP A 331 12.14 -9.71 13.36
CA TRP A 331 11.31 -10.88 13.56
C TRP A 331 10.65 -11.27 12.24
N THR A 332 10.63 -12.58 11.98
CA THR A 332 10.01 -13.18 10.81
C THR A 332 9.13 -14.34 11.23
N VAL A 333 8.12 -14.65 10.42
CA VAL A 333 7.21 -15.77 10.65
C VAL A 333 7.67 -16.95 9.80
N GLU A 334 8.34 -17.91 10.43
CA GLU A 334 8.79 -19.14 9.79
C GLU A 334 7.85 -20.30 10.13
N TYR A 335 7.90 -21.40 9.38
CA TYR A 335 7.13 -22.58 9.70
C TYR A 335 7.90 -23.88 9.50
N ARG A 336 7.56 -24.86 10.33
CA ARG A 336 7.90 -26.26 10.14
C ARG A 336 6.66 -27.01 9.69
N THR A 337 6.81 -27.90 8.70
CA THR A 337 5.72 -28.71 8.18
C THR A 337 5.82 -30.14 8.70
N ASP A 338 4.74 -30.63 9.30
CA ASP A 338 4.59 -32.02 9.69
C ASP A 338 3.54 -32.69 8.77
N ARG A 339 3.90 -33.84 8.22
CA ARG A 339 3.00 -34.63 7.35
C ARG A 339 2.13 -35.51 8.22
N ILE A 340 0.80 -35.38 8.08
CA ILE A 340 -0.15 -36.12 8.91
C ILE A 340 -0.85 -37.24 8.16
N ALA A 341 -1.06 -37.12 6.84
CA ALA A 341 -1.56 -38.22 6.01
C ALA A 341 -1.21 -38.06 4.53
N THR A 342 -1.37 -39.15 3.78
CA THR A 342 -1.19 -39.16 2.32
C THR A 342 -2.35 -39.93 1.70
N VAL A 343 -2.94 -39.37 0.65
CA VAL A 343 -4.10 -39.91 -0.05
C VAL A 343 -3.75 -40.04 -1.53
N VAL A 344 -4.01 -41.22 -2.10
CA VAL A 344 -4.04 -41.42 -3.55
C VAL A 344 -5.50 -41.28 -4.00
N PRO A 345 -5.81 -40.45 -5.03
CA PRO A 345 -7.16 -40.27 -5.55
C PRO A 345 -7.84 -41.57 -5.98
#